data_AF-A0A7Y2ZU63-F1
#
_entry.id   AF-A0A7Y2ZU63-F1
#
_cell.length_a   1.000
_cell.length_b   1.000
_cell.length_c   1.000
_cell.angle_alpha   90.00
_cell.angle_beta   90.00
_cell.angle_gamma   90.00
#
_symmetry.space_group_name_H-M   'P 1'
#
loop_
_entity.id
_entity.type
_entity.pdbx_description
1 polymer ?
#
loop_
_entity_poly.entity_id
_entity_poly.type
_entity_poly.pdbx_seq_one_letter_code
_entity_poly.pdbx_strand_id
1 'polypeptide(L)'
;VLIGVSFGGILVQEMSRFLRIRKLIIISSVKSREELPRRMRLAKHTRLYKLLPTRLVNNIDAFTKYEFGKTVSKRLELYKKYLSVNDKVYLDWAIEQLICWRCKKQIPNIIHIHGDKDAVFPIKYISNKIVLEGGTHIMIVNKFKWFNENLPKLIIE
;
A
#
# COMPACT_ATOMS: atom_id res chain seq x y z
N VAL A 1 4.51 14.90 11.32
CA VAL A 1 3.41 14.00 10.89
C VAL A 1 4.03 12.97 9.96
N LEU A 2 3.68 11.69 10.08
CA LEU A 2 4.13 10.65 9.15
C LEU A 2 2.94 10.15 8.33
N ILE A 3 3.15 10.01 7.02
CA ILE A 3 2.17 9.47 6.08
C ILE A 3 2.86 8.39 5.26
N GLY A 4 2.30 7.18 5.26
CA GLY A 4 2.85 6.06 4.51
C GLY A 4 1.79 5.38 3.65
N VAL A 5 2.14 5.06 2.41
CA VAL A 5 1.26 4.32 1.49
C VAL A 5 1.76 2.89 1.32
N SER A 6 0.87 1.90 1.33
CA SER A 6 1.21 0.49 1.14
C SER A 6 2.32 0.03 2.09
N PHE A 7 3.42 -0.56 1.59
CA PHE A 7 4.57 -0.93 2.40
C PHE A 7 5.18 0.26 3.17
N GLY A 8 5.16 1.46 2.60
CA GLY A 8 5.55 2.68 3.29
C GLY A 8 4.70 2.95 4.54
N GLY A 9 3.43 2.52 4.56
CA GLY A 9 2.55 2.54 5.73
C GLY A 9 3.08 1.68 6.88
N ILE A 10 3.72 0.55 6.59
CA ILE A 10 4.38 -0.29 7.60
C ILE A 10 5.66 0.40 8.10
N LEU A 11 6.45 0.98 7.18
CA LEU A 11 7.68 1.68 7.55
C LEU A 11 7.39 2.84 8.51
N VAL A 12 6.43 3.71 8.21
CA VAL A 12 6.09 4.84 9.09
C VAL A 12 5.53 4.40 10.45
N GLN A 13 4.87 3.24 10.51
CA GLN A 13 4.44 2.65 11.79
C GLN A 13 5.64 2.21 12.62
N GLU A 14 6.62 1.52 12.03
CA GLU A 14 7.85 1.14 12.75
C GLU A 14 8.65 2.38 13.18
N MET A 15 8.75 3.40 12.31
CA MET A 15 9.37 4.68 12.65
C MET A 15 8.69 5.38 13.84
N SER A 16 7.36 5.34 13.90
CA SER A 16 6.61 5.99 14.98
C SER A 16 6.90 5.42 16.38
N ARG A 17 7.49 4.23 16.49
CA ARG A 17 7.85 3.62 17.78
C ARG A 17 9.01 4.33 18.47
N PHE A 18 9.89 4.96 17.71
CA PHE A 18 11.08 5.64 18.23
C PHE A 18 11.11 7.14 17.90
N LEU A 19 10.10 7.65 17.18
CA LEU A 19 9.95 9.06 16.89
C LEU A 19 8.78 9.66 17.67
N ARG A 20 8.99 10.85 18.24
CA ARG A 20 7.89 11.67 18.74
C ARG A 20 7.17 12.30 17.55
N ILE A 21 5.97 11.78 17.24
CA ILE A 21 5.17 12.26 16.11
C ILE A 21 3.85 12.87 16.58
N ARG A 22 3.36 13.85 15.82
CA ARG A 22 2.02 14.42 16.05
C ARG A 22 0.90 13.50 15.56
N LYS A 23 1.08 12.90 14.39
CA LYS A 23 0.10 12.02 13.73
C LYS A 23 0.75 10.95 12.88
N LEU A 24 0.07 9.81 12.79
CA LEU A 24 0.39 8.67 11.96
C LEU A 24 -0.79 8.39 11.02
N ILE A 25 -0.54 8.55 9.72
CA ILE A 25 -1.55 8.31 8.67
C ILE A 25 -1.02 7.19 7.78
N ILE A 26 -1.83 6.15 7.56
CA ILE A 26 -1.52 5.09 6.61
C ILE A 26 -2.61 4.99 5.55
N ILE A 27 -2.18 4.72 4.32
CA ILE A 27 -3.06 4.69 3.14
C ILE A 27 -2.82 3.38 2.41
N SER A 28 -3.89 2.65 2.07
CA SER A 28 -3.80 1.36 1.37
C SER A 28 -2.79 0.40 2.02
N SER A 29 -2.80 0.32 3.34
CA SER A 29 -1.79 -0.43 4.13
C SER A 29 -2.48 -1.31 5.18
N VAL A 30 -1.70 -1.88 6.10
CA VAL A 30 -2.16 -2.71 7.21
C VAL A 30 -1.56 -2.21 8.53
N LYS A 31 -2.33 -2.29 9.62
CA LYS A 31 -1.89 -1.87 10.96
C LYS A 31 -1.14 -2.94 11.74
N SER A 32 -1.29 -4.19 11.32
CA SER A 32 -0.71 -5.34 12.01
C SER A 32 -0.64 -6.55 11.07
N ARG A 33 0.10 -7.57 11.51
CA ARG A 33 0.21 -8.85 10.81
C ARG A 33 -1.14 -9.54 10.66
N GLU A 34 -2.06 -9.32 11.60
CA GLU A 34 -3.38 -9.91 11.65
C GLU A 34 -4.25 -9.40 10.49
N GLU A 35 -4.03 -8.16 10.04
CA GLU A 35 -4.71 -7.54 8.89
C GLU A 35 -4.13 -7.97 7.54
N LEU A 36 -2.99 -8.70 7.53
CA LEU A 36 -2.48 -9.27 6.28
C LEU A 36 -3.43 -10.36 5.75
N PRO A 37 -3.66 -10.42 4.42
CA PRO A 37 -4.46 -11.46 3.80
C PRO A 37 -3.92 -12.86 4.15
N ARG A 38 -4.82 -13.83 4.32
CA ARG A 38 -4.44 -15.23 4.63
C ARG A 38 -3.31 -15.76 3.74
N ARG A 39 -3.40 -15.55 2.42
CA ARG A 39 -2.35 -15.94 1.45
C ARG A 39 -0.95 -15.40 1.81
N MET A 40 -0.85 -14.16 2.30
CA MET A 40 0.43 -13.54 2.70
C MET A 40 0.92 -14.09 4.04
N ARG A 41 0.00 -14.35 4.99
CA ARG A 41 0.36 -14.98 6.27
C ARG A 41 0.87 -16.41 6.08
N LEU A 42 0.31 -17.16 5.11
CA LEU A 42 0.76 -18.50 4.74
C LEU A 42 2.09 -18.46 3.97
N ALA A 43 2.29 -17.51 3.05
CA ALA A 43 3.51 -17.37 2.27
C ALA A 43 4.78 -17.26 3.12
N LYS A 44 4.69 -16.73 4.35
CA LYS A 44 5.80 -16.73 5.32
C LYS A 44 6.27 -18.14 5.66
N HIS A 45 5.33 -19.05 5.92
CA HIS A 45 5.63 -20.41 6.38
C HIS A 45 6.18 -21.26 5.24
N THR A 46 5.71 -21.04 4.02
CA THR A 46 6.14 -21.78 2.83
C THR A 46 7.36 -21.17 2.13
N ARG A 47 7.84 -19.98 2.54
CA ARG A 47 8.86 -19.18 1.84
C ARG A 47 8.55 -18.92 0.36
N LEU A 48 7.29 -19.08 -0.06
CA LEU A 48 6.84 -18.96 -1.45
C LEU A 48 7.08 -17.57 -2.03
N TYR A 49 7.20 -16.56 -1.17
CA TYR A 49 7.54 -15.20 -1.58
C TYR A 49 8.91 -15.08 -2.27
N LYS A 50 9.84 -16.02 -2.03
CA LYS A 50 11.13 -16.09 -2.72
C LYS A 50 11.03 -16.60 -4.17
N LEU A 51 9.86 -17.12 -4.56
CA LEU A 51 9.56 -17.58 -5.91
C LEU A 51 8.73 -16.57 -6.71
N LEU A 52 8.40 -15.41 -6.12
CA LEU A 52 7.71 -14.36 -6.87
C LEU A 52 8.62 -13.90 -8.01
N PRO A 53 8.15 -13.93 -9.27
CA PRO A 53 8.95 -13.48 -10.39
C PRO A 53 8.96 -11.95 -10.39
N THR A 54 9.73 -11.34 -9.49
CA THR A 54 9.92 -9.88 -9.45
C THR A 54 10.50 -9.35 -10.76
N ARG A 55 11.18 -10.22 -11.52
CA ARG A 55 11.60 -9.97 -12.92
C ARG A 55 10.45 -9.75 -13.90
N LEU A 56 9.23 -10.26 -13.66
CA LEU A 56 8.07 -10.08 -14.55
C LEU A 56 7.29 -8.77 -14.28
N VAL A 57 7.58 -8.06 -13.19
CA VAL A 57 7.06 -6.69 -12.96
C VAL A 57 7.60 -5.71 -14.03
N ASN A 58 8.68 -6.08 -14.73
CA ASN A 58 9.20 -5.41 -15.91
C ASN A 58 8.20 -5.25 -17.07
N ASN A 59 7.07 -5.98 -17.06
CA ASN A 59 6.09 -6.01 -18.15
C ASN A 59 4.77 -5.30 -17.84
N ILE A 60 4.77 -4.24 -17.02
CA ILE A 60 3.64 -3.30 -17.00
C ILE A 60 3.37 -2.75 -18.41
N ASP A 61 4.39 -2.68 -19.26
CA ASP A 61 4.26 -2.31 -20.69
C ASP A 61 3.50 -3.36 -21.54
N ALA A 62 3.47 -4.64 -21.15
CA ALA A 62 2.81 -5.70 -21.92
C ALA A 62 1.30 -5.78 -21.65
N PHE A 63 0.87 -5.60 -20.39
CA PHE A 63 -0.56 -5.60 -20.04
C PHE A 63 -1.29 -4.31 -20.42
N THR A 64 -0.56 -3.20 -20.62
CA THR A 64 -1.15 -1.89 -20.94
C THR A 64 -1.38 -1.66 -22.43
N LYS A 65 -0.72 -2.44 -23.31
CA LYS A 65 -0.91 -2.34 -24.76
C LYS A 65 -2.20 -2.96 -25.29
N TYR A 66 -2.83 -3.88 -24.54
CA TYR A 66 -3.89 -4.72 -25.10
C TYR A 66 -5.31 -4.14 -24.96
N GLU A 67 -5.58 -3.15 -24.10
CA GLU A 67 -6.99 -2.77 -23.83
C GLU A 67 -7.36 -1.29 -23.75
N PHE A 68 -6.46 -0.32 -23.84
CA PHE A 68 -6.85 1.06 -23.48
C PHE A 68 -6.33 2.14 -24.43
N GLY A 69 -7.25 2.66 -25.26
CA GLY A 69 -7.03 3.70 -26.27
C GLY A 69 -6.54 5.06 -25.74
N LYS A 70 -6.34 6.00 -26.68
CA LYS A 70 -5.53 7.24 -26.62
C LYS A 70 -5.77 8.20 -25.42
N THR A 71 -6.83 8.07 -24.63
CA THR A 71 -7.13 8.92 -23.46
C THR A 71 -6.34 8.51 -22.19
N VAL A 72 -5.54 7.44 -22.26
CA VAL A 72 -4.92 6.78 -21.08
C VAL A 72 -3.46 7.15 -20.84
N SER A 73 -2.84 7.99 -21.68
CA SER A 73 -1.42 8.40 -21.56
C SER A 73 -1.07 9.02 -20.19
N LYS A 74 -1.85 10.00 -19.72
CA LYS A 74 -1.57 10.71 -18.46
C LYS A 74 -1.81 9.84 -17.22
N ARG A 75 -2.77 8.91 -17.27
CA ARG A 75 -2.97 7.92 -16.20
C ARG A 75 -1.82 6.93 -16.19
N LEU A 76 -1.42 6.39 -17.34
CA LEU A 76 -0.27 5.49 -17.45
C LEU A 76 1.02 6.14 -16.93
N GLU A 77 1.25 7.41 -17.25
CA GLU A 77 2.41 8.15 -16.78
C GLU A 77 2.46 8.26 -15.25
N LEU A 78 1.31 8.54 -14.61
CA LEU A 78 1.21 8.56 -13.14
C LEU A 78 1.46 7.19 -12.52
N TYR A 79 1.00 6.11 -13.16
CA TYR A 79 1.31 4.74 -12.72
C TYR A 79 2.79 4.42 -12.86
N LYS A 80 3.40 4.77 -14.00
CA LYS A 80 4.84 4.59 -14.24
C LYS A 80 5.67 5.38 -13.23
N LYS A 81 5.25 6.62 -12.92
CA LYS A 81 5.90 7.43 -11.89
C LYS A 81 5.78 6.80 -10.50
N TYR A 82 4.61 6.28 -10.14
CA TYR A 82 4.36 5.65 -8.84
C TYR A 82 5.07 4.30 -8.69
N LEU A 83 5.20 3.53 -9.77
CA LEU A 83 5.87 2.22 -9.82
C LEU A 83 7.30 2.30 -10.36
N SER A 84 7.90 3.49 -10.39
CA SER A 84 9.22 3.72 -10.99
C SER A 84 10.36 3.01 -10.28
N VAL A 85 10.16 2.61 -9.02
CA VAL A 85 11.11 1.77 -8.27
C VAL A 85 10.88 0.30 -8.66
N ASN A 86 11.66 -0.15 -9.64
CA ASN A 86 11.62 -1.52 -10.13
C ASN A 86 12.97 -2.24 -9.94
N ASP A 87 13.71 -1.87 -8.90
CA ASP A 87 14.94 -2.55 -8.52
C ASP A 87 14.61 -3.90 -7.87
N LYS A 88 15.17 -4.97 -8.43
CA LYS A 88 14.90 -6.34 -7.98
C LYS A 88 15.31 -6.56 -6.52
N VAL A 89 16.48 -6.06 -6.13
CA VAL A 89 17.02 -6.26 -4.77
C VAL A 89 16.10 -5.60 -3.75
N TYR A 90 15.68 -4.37 -4.03
CA TYR A 90 14.71 -3.66 -3.23
C TYR A 90 13.35 -4.37 -3.16
N LEU A 91 12.80 -4.82 -4.29
CA LEU A 91 11.48 -5.46 -4.31
C LEU A 91 11.48 -6.79 -3.56
N ASP A 92 12.49 -7.63 -3.76
CA ASP A 92 12.63 -8.89 -3.04
C ASP A 92 12.74 -8.65 -1.53
N TRP A 93 13.56 -7.67 -1.13
CA TRP A 93 13.70 -7.26 0.27
C TRP A 93 12.39 -6.73 0.85
N ALA A 94 11.71 -5.81 0.15
CA ALA A 94 10.48 -5.19 0.62
C ALA A 94 9.36 -6.22 0.81
N ILE A 95 9.22 -7.16 -0.13
CA ILE A 95 8.27 -8.27 -0.03
C ILE A 95 8.59 -9.15 1.18
N GLU A 96 9.87 -9.49 1.38
CA GLU A 96 10.29 -10.27 2.53
C GLU A 96 9.96 -9.56 3.84
N GLN A 97 10.29 -8.26 3.96
CA GLN A 97 9.98 -7.48 5.16
C GLN A 97 8.47 -7.39 5.42
N LEU A 98 7.66 -7.17 4.39
CA LEU A 98 6.20 -7.14 4.47
C LEU A 98 5.62 -8.46 4.99
N ILE A 99 6.05 -9.59 4.44
CA ILE A 99 5.50 -10.92 4.78
C ILE A 99 6.01 -11.40 6.14
N CYS A 100 7.27 -11.09 6.45
CA CYS A 100 7.90 -11.46 7.71
C CYS A 100 7.55 -10.50 8.85
N TRP A 101 6.89 -9.37 8.57
CA TRP A 101 6.50 -8.38 9.57
C TRP A 101 5.79 -9.03 10.77
N ARG A 102 6.26 -8.68 11.97
CA ARG A 102 5.89 -9.32 13.25
C ARG A 102 5.04 -8.45 14.16
N CYS A 103 4.61 -7.28 13.71
CA CYS A 103 3.77 -6.39 14.51
C CYS A 103 2.41 -7.05 14.78
N LYS A 104 2.18 -7.46 16.05
CA LYS A 104 0.91 -8.02 16.52
C LYS A 104 -0.03 -6.96 17.11
N LYS A 105 0.55 -5.90 17.69
CA LYS A 105 -0.21 -4.86 18.40
C LYS A 105 -0.31 -3.63 17.51
N GLN A 106 -1.54 -3.29 17.14
CA GLN A 106 -1.83 -2.06 16.41
C GLN A 106 -1.43 -0.85 17.27
N ILE A 107 -0.88 0.17 16.63
CA ILE A 107 -0.60 1.45 17.28
C ILE A 107 -1.94 2.19 17.41
N PRO A 108 -2.27 2.73 18.60
CA PRO A 108 -3.50 3.49 18.77
C PRO A 108 -3.47 4.77 17.92
N ASN A 109 -4.65 5.31 17.62
CA ASN A 109 -4.82 6.61 16.96
C ASN A 109 -4.19 6.70 15.54
N ILE A 110 -4.02 5.58 14.85
CA ILE A 110 -3.69 5.59 13.42
C ILE A 110 -4.90 6.07 12.63
N ILE A 111 -4.71 7.07 11.77
CA ILE A 111 -5.67 7.40 10.71
C ILE A 111 -5.39 6.46 9.54
N HIS A 112 -6.29 5.50 9.30
CA HIS A 112 -6.16 4.55 8.20
C HIS A 112 -7.18 4.85 7.12
N ILE A 113 -6.73 5.27 5.94
CA ILE A 113 -7.58 5.45 4.75
C ILE A 113 -7.44 4.22 3.87
N HIS A 114 -8.54 3.54 3.56
CA HIS A 114 -8.51 2.27 2.82
C HIS A 114 -9.61 2.15 1.77
N GLY A 115 -9.27 1.60 0.61
CA GLY A 115 -10.21 1.38 -0.48
C GLY A 115 -10.99 0.07 -0.33
N ASP A 116 -12.27 0.08 -0.64
CA ASP A 116 -13.13 -1.12 -0.61
C ASP A 116 -12.86 -2.13 -1.73
N LYS A 117 -12.20 -1.71 -2.81
CA LYS A 117 -11.75 -2.53 -3.93
C LYS A 117 -10.24 -2.78 -3.92
N ASP A 118 -9.57 -2.63 -2.77
CA ASP A 118 -8.14 -2.98 -2.64
C ASP A 118 -7.94 -4.50 -2.77
N ALA A 119 -7.36 -4.94 -3.89
CA ALA A 119 -7.09 -6.35 -4.16
C ALA A 119 -5.83 -6.88 -3.46
N VAL A 120 -4.90 -6.00 -3.04
CA VAL A 120 -3.63 -6.37 -2.40
C VAL A 120 -3.87 -6.64 -0.91
N PHE A 121 -4.53 -5.70 -0.24
CA PHE A 121 -4.96 -5.78 1.15
C PHE A 121 -6.50 -5.69 1.23
N PRO A 122 -7.23 -6.81 1.06
CA PRO A 122 -8.68 -6.78 1.00
C PRO A 122 -9.31 -6.20 2.26
N ILE A 123 -10.27 -5.30 2.05
CA ILE A 123 -10.92 -4.49 3.09
C ILE A 123 -11.53 -5.32 4.24
N LYS A 124 -11.93 -6.57 3.97
CA LYS A 124 -12.46 -7.52 4.96
C LYS A 124 -11.49 -7.88 6.08
N TYR A 125 -10.18 -7.69 5.88
CA TYR A 125 -9.17 -7.91 6.92
C TYR A 125 -8.79 -6.62 7.66
N ILE A 126 -9.30 -5.47 7.23
CA ILE A 126 -8.90 -4.18 7.75
C ILE A 126 -9.97 -3.66 8.72
N SER A 127 -9.57 -3.37 9.94
CA SER A 127 -10.42 -2.80 11.00
C SER A 127 -10.31 -1.27 11.04
N ASN A 128 -11.18 -0.54 11.74
CA ASN A 128 -11.04 0.88 12.12
C ASN A 128 -10.34 1.77 11.06
N LYS A 129 -11.08 2.12 10.01
CA LYS A 129 -10.57 2.80 8.81
C LYS A 129 -11.61 3.73 8.21
N ILE A 130 -11.14 4.78 7.53
CA ILE A 130 -11.92 5.61 6.63
C ILE A 130 -12.00 4.85 5.30
N VAL A 131 -13.20 4.50 4.86
CA VAL A 131 -13.41 3.75 3.62
C VAL A 131 -13.56 4.70 2.44
N LEU A 132 -12.78 4.44 1.39
CA LEU A 132 -12.92 5.12 0.11
C LEU A 132 -13.65 4.22 -0.89
N GLU A 133 -14.88 4.58 -1.22
CA GLU A 133 -15.73 3.81 -2.13
C GLU A 133 -15.16 3.78 -3.56
N GLY A 134 -15.13 2.58 -4.14
CA GLY A 134 -14.45 2.28 -5.40
C GLY A 134 -12.94 2.48 -5.33
N GLY A 135 -12.35 2.55 -4.14
CA GLY A 135 -10.92 2.75 -3.94
C GLY A 135 -10.15 1.44 -4.16
N THR A 136 -9.18 1.44 -5.08
CA THR A 136 -8.24 0.31 -5.26
C THR A 136 -6.94 0.55 -4.48
N HIS A 137 -5.98 -0.38 -4.51
CA HIS A 137 -4.72 -0.24 -3.75
C HIS A 137 -3.96 1.06 -4.05
N ILE A 138 -4.02 1.51 -5.30
CA ILE A 138 -3.39 2.73 -5.81
C ILE A 138 -4.32 3.97 -5.72
N MET A 139 -5.30 3.95 -4.81
CA MET A 139 -6.29 5.02 -4.71
C MET A 139 -5.71 6.40 -4.42
N ILE A 140 -4.51 6.47 -3.83
CA ILE A 140 -3.78 7.72 -3.67
C ILE A 140 -3.57 8.45 -5.01
N VAL A 141 -3.42 7.69 -6.10
CA VAL A 141 -3.26 8.23 -7.46
C VAL A 141 -4.61 8.46 -8.11
N ASN A 142 -5.53 7.48 -8.07
CA ASN A 142 -6.76 7.53 -8.88
C ASN A 142 -7.94 8.24 -8.20
N LYS A 143 -7.91 8.46 -6.87
CA LYS A 143 -8.88 9.25 -6.09
C LYS A 143 -8.26 10.56 -5.56
N PHE A 144 -7.28 11.11 -6.28
CA PHE A 144 -6.50 12.29 -5.85
C PHE A 144 -7.36 13.49 -5.41
N LYS A 145 -8.55 13.72 -6.01
CA LYS A 145 -9.46 14.80 -5.62
C LYS A 145 -9.87 14.67 -4.14
N TRP A 146 -10.30 13.48 -3.74
CA TRP A 146 -10.68 13.21 -2.35
C TRP A 146 -9.50 13.44 -1.42
N PHE A 147 -8.29 12.98 -1.79
CA PHE A 147 -7.09 13.20 -0.97
C PHE A 147 -6.74 14.69 -0.86
N ASN A 148 -6.77 15.44 -1.95
CA ASN A 148 -6.48 16.87 -1.92
C ASN A 148 -7.47 17.65 -1.05
N GLU A 149 -8.74 17.24 -1.03
CA GLU A 149 -9.79 17.88 -0.23
C GLU A 149 -9.78 17.48 1.25
N ASN A 150 -9.44 16.23 1.57
CA ASN A 150 -9.62 15.67 2.91
C ASN A 150 -8.32 15.42 3.68
N LEU A 151 -7.23 15.05 2.99
CA LEU A 151 -5.96 14.74 3.66
C LEU A 151 -5.38 15.95 4.41
N PRO A 152 -5.40 17.20 3.90
CA PRO A 152 -4.94 18.36 4.66
C PRO A 152 -5.69 18.55 5.98
N LYS A 153 -7.02 18.31 5.98
CA LYS A 153 -7.85 18.39 7.19
C LYS A 153 -7.45 17.34 8.22
N LEU A 154 -7.31 16.09 7.78
CA LEU A 154 -6.85 14.98 8.61
C LEU A 154 -5.44 15.20 9.17
N ILE A 155 -4.57 15.88 8.41
CA ILE A 155 -3.26 16.29 8.89
C ILE A 155 -3.42 17.31 10.02
N ILE A 156 -4.23 18.36 9.83
CA ILE A 156 -4.31 19.53 10.72
C ILE A 156 -5.03 19.25 12.04
N GLU A 157 -6.12 18.47 12.03
CA GLU A 157 -6.92 18.09 13.21
C GLU A 157 -6.08 17.62 14.41
#